data_AF-A0ABC9YZ43-F1
#
_entry.id   AF-A0ABC9YZ43-F1
#
_cell.length_a   1.000
_cell.length_b   1.000
_cell.length_c   1.000
_cell.angle_alpha   90.00
_cell.angle_beta   90.00
_cell.angle_gamma   90.00
#
_symmetry.space_group_name_H-M   'P 1'
#
loop_
_entity.id
_entity.type
_entity.pdbx_description
1 polymer ?
#
loop_
_entity_poly.entity_id
_entity_poly.type
_entity_poly.pdbx_seq_one_letter_code
_entity_poly.pdbx_strand_id
1 'polypeptide(L)'
;MMGMSVPYEETGRRNQKSRTRSALVSAARKLLADSTIPTVEDAAAAAGISRTTAYRYFPNQRALLAAAHPEIDRDSLLPDPAPTDPHSRLDLVMSECVRIILDWEPELRASLRLSLDPGAGNPSPLRRGRAIGWLEHALSPLRDSHPHIDIHRLAVTIRSATGIESFIWLVDIAGLHRPEAAETLCGTARALLSQALTDDS
;
A
#
# COMPACT_ATOMS: atom_id res chain seq x y z
N MET A 1 8.75 -33.52 -1.51
CA MET A 1 8.16 -33.43 -0.17
C MET A 1 8.85 -32.31 0.59
N MET A 2 8.34 -31.08 0.44
CA MET A 2 8.94 -29.87 1.00
C MET A 2 8.28 -29.65 2.37
N GLY A 3 9.05 -29.80 3.44
CA GLY A 3 8.53 -29.70 4.81
C GLY A 3 7.99 -28.30 5.07
N MET A 4 6.67 -28.19 5.21
CA MET A 4 6.03 -27.00 5.74
C MET A 4 6.47 -26.85 7.20
N SER A 5 7.50 -26.02 7.44
CA SER A 5 7.92 -25.66 8.79
C SER A 5 6.78 -24.89 9.44
N VAL A 6 6.14 -25.50 10.44
CA VAL A 6 5.11 -24.87 11.26
C VAL A 6 5.63 -23.52 11.75
N PRO A 7 4.95 -22.39 11.45
CA PRO A 7 5.37 -21.07 11.90
C PRO A 7 5.70 -21.10 13.39
N TYR A 8 6.78 -20.43 13.81
CA TYR A 8 7.22 -20.41 15.22
C TYR A 8 6.06 -20.08 16.18
N GLU A 9 5.09 -19.31 15.71
CA GLU A 9 3.88 -18.89 16.41
C GLU A 9 2.90 -20.02 16.71
N GLU A 10 2.83 -21.06 15.88
CA GLU A 10 1.88 -22.17 15.99
C GLU A 10 2.36 -23.27 16.94
N THR A 11 3.61 -23.20 17.41
CA THR A 11 4.17 -24.15 18.39
C THR A 11 4.03 -23.64 19.84
N GLY A 12 3.59 -24.47 20.78
CA GLY A 12 3.63 -24.17 22.23
C GLY A 12 2.71 -23.02 22.70
N ARG A 13 3.23 -22.08 23.52
CA ARG A 13 2.49 -20.97 24.19
C ARG A 13 1.95 -19.89 23.21
N ARG A 14 1.03 -20.28 22.32
CA ARG A 14 0.43 -19.47 21.25
C ARG A 14 -0.02 -18.07 21.67
N ASN A 15 -0.75 -17.95 22.80
CA ASN A 15 -1.27 -16.65 23.27
C ASN A 15 -0.18 -15.66 23.72
N GLN A 16 0.96 -16.16 24.20
CA GLN A 16 2.09 -15.30 24.55
C GLN A 16 2.84 -14.87 23.29
N LYS A 17 3.00 -15.79 22.33
CA LYS A 17 3.65 -15.51 21.06
C LYS A 17 2.88 -14.50 20.21
N SER A 18 1.57 -14.63 20.14
CA SER A 18 0.69 -13.67 19.46
C SER A 18 0.82 -12.27 20.05
N ARG A 19 0.82 -12.14 21.40
CA ARG A 19 1.03 -10.85 22.07
C ARG A 19 2.37 -10.21 21.74
N THR A 20 3.46 -10.99 21.72
CA THR A 20 4.79 -10.50 21.33
C THR A 20 4.83 -10.05 19.88
N ARG A 21 4.23 -10.82 18.96
CA ARG A 21 4.12 -10.42 17.54
C ARG A 21 3.37 -9.09 17.40
N SER A 22 2.20 -8.97 18.04
CA SER A 22 1.38 -7.75 17.98
C SER A 22 2.11 -6.53 18.56
N ALA A 23 2.90 -6.71 19.63
CA ALA A 23 3.70 -5.63 20.20
C ALA A 23 4.77 -5.12 19.23
N LEU A 24 5.51 -6.03 18.57
CA LEU A 24 6.50 -5.67 17.54
C LEU A 24 5.86 -4.97 16.34
N VAL A 25 4.72 -5.47 15.88
CA VAL A 25 3.95 -4.85 14.77
C VAL A 25 3.46 -3.46 15.15
N SER A 26 2.91 -3.28 16.36
CA SER A 26 2.46 -1.97 16.84
C SER A 26 3.60 -0.98 16.98
N ALA A 27 4.77 -1.42 17.48
CA ALA A 27 5.96 -0.60 17.56
C ALA A 27 6.46 -0.16 16.18
N ALA A 28 6.47 -1.07 15.20
CA ALA A 28 6.84 -0.73 13.82
C ALA A 28 5.90 0.31 13.20
N ARG A 29 4.58 0.18 13.39
CA ARG A 29 3.60 1.19 12.92
C ARG A 29 3.85 2.56 13.53
N LYS A 30 4.10 2.64 14.84
CA LYS A 30 4.41 3.90 15.51
C LYS A 30 5.67 4.56 14.94
N LEU A 31 6.74 3.80 14.76
CA LEU A 31 7.98 4.32 14.19
C LEU A 31 7.79 4.83 12.75
N LEU A 32 6.97 4.14 11.95
CA LEU A 32 6.60 4.60 10.60
C LEU A 32 5.84 5.92 10.63
N ALA A 33 4.91 6.09 11.56
CA ALA A 33 4.16 7.33 11.74
C ALA A 33 5.09 8.50 12.13
N ASP A 34 6.15 8.21 12.89
CA ASP A 34 7.20 9.18 13.26
C ASP A 34 8.24 9.41 12.15
N SER A 35 7.93 9.05 10.89
CA SER A 35 8.86 9.20 9.75
C SER A 35 10.19 8.48 9.91
N THR A 36 10.18 7.32 10.57
CA THR A 36 11.33 6.43 10.64
C THR A 36 10.96 5.09 10.03
N ILE A 37 11.72 4.60 9.04
CA ILE A 37 11.52 3.24 8.53
C ILE A 37 12.17 2.28 9.54
N PRO A 38 11.39 1.54 10.36
CA PRO A 38 11.96 0.80 11.48
C PRO A 38 12.72 -0.42 10.99
N THR A 39 13.91 -0.67 11.53
CA THR A 39 14.55 -1.98 11.48
C THR A 39 13.84 -2.96 12.44
N VAL A 40 14.20 -4.24 12.40
CA VAL A 40 13.68 -5.22 13.37
C VAL A 40 14.15 -4.85 14.78
N GLU A 41 15.36 -4.30 14.89
CA GLU A 41 15.97 -3.84 16.12
C GLU A 41 15.28 -2.60 16.70
N ASP A 42 14.88 -1.64 15.85
CA ASP A 42 14.17 -0.45 16.31
C ASP A 42 12.80 -0.83 16.88
N ALA A 43 12.05 -1.70 16.18
CA ALA A 43 10.78 -2.20 16.68
C ALA A 43 10.95 -3.04 17.95
N ALA A 44 12.03 -3.82 18.06
CA ALA A 44 12.36 -4.58 19.26
C ALA A 44 12.62 -3.65 20.46
N ALA A 45 13.44 -2.61 20.26
CA ALA A 45 13.75 -1.62 21.29
C ALA A 45 12.49 -0.87 21.74
N ALA A 46 11.69 -0.39 20.80
CA ALA A 46 10.44 0.32 21.09
C ALA A 46 9.38 -0.57 21.77
N ALA A 47 9.39 -1.88 21.51
CA ALA A 47 8.48 -2.83 22.14
C ALA A 47 9.01 -3.44 23.46
N GLY A 48 10.23 -3.10 23.89
CA GLY A 48 10.86 -3.72 25.07
C GLY A 48 11.17 -5.21 24.89
N ILE A 49 11.44 -5.65 23.65
CA ILE A 49 11.70 -7.05 23.28
C ILE A 49 13.16 -7.20 22.86
N SER A 50 13.81 -8.31 23.22
CA SER A 50 15.21 -8.55 22.81
C SER A 50 15.33 -8.78 21.30
N ARG A 51 16.45 -8.33 20.69
CA ARG A 51 16.73 -8.53 19.25
C ARG A 51 16.59 -9.98 18.82
N THR A 52 17.19 -10.90 19.57
CA THR A 52 17.10 -12.35 19.31
C THR A 52 15.65 -12.85 19.31
N THR A 53 14.80 -12.32 20.18
CA THR A 53 13.38 -12.68 20.20
C THR A 53 12.66 -12.10 19.00
N ALA A 54 12.90 -10.83 18.67
CA ALA A 54 12.28 -10.18 17.51
C ALA A 54 12.58 -10.90 16.19
N TYR A 55 13.83 -11.32 15.97
CA TYR A 55 14.22 -12.08 14.77
C TYR A 55 13.56 -13.46 14.65
N ARG A 56 13.08 -14.05 15.76
CA ARG A 56 12.28 -15.29 15.70
C ARG A 56 10.88 -15.06 15.11
N TYR A 57 10.34 -13.85 15.22
CA TYR A 57 9.05 -13.47 14.63
C TYR A 57 9.19 -12.85 13.24
N PHE A 58 10.24 -12.04 13.05
CA PHE A 58 10.48 -11.28 11.84
C PHE A 58 11.93 -11.46 11.40
N PRO A 59 12.21 -12.36 10.44
CA PRO A 59 13.59 -12.66 10.03
C PRO A 59 14.27 -11.48 9.33
N ASN A 60 13.50 -10.50 8.84
CA ASN A 60 14.01 -9.30 8.20
C ASN A 60 13.00 -8.14 8.31
N GLN A 61 13.45 -6.93 7.99
CA GLN A 61 12.64 -5.72 7.99
C GLN A 61 11.40 -5.85 7.09
N ARG A 62 11.52 -6.49 5.92
CA ARG A 62 10.40 -6.66 4.99
C ARG A 62 9.27 -7.48 5.61
N ALA A 63 9.57 -8.55 6.33
CA ALA A 63 8.57 -9.37 7.04
C ALA A 63 7.88 -8.60 8.17
N LEU A 64 8.61 -7.74 8.89
CA LEU A 64 8.05 -6.86 9.91
C LEU A 64 7.10 -5.83 9.29
N LEU A 65 7.54 -5.17 8.23
CA LEU A 65 6.75 -4.16 7.53
C LEU A 65 5.50 -4.79 6.89
N ALA A 66 5.59 -5.97 6.28
CA ALA A 66 4.44 -6.70 5.76
C ALA A 66 3.43 -7.10 6.85
N ALA A 67 3.91 -7.43 8.05
CA ALA A 67 3.00 -7.71 9.18
C ALA A 67 2.36 -6.43 9.75
N ALA A 68 3.07 -5.31 9.71
CA ALA A 68 2.51 -4.00 10.00
C ALA A 68 1.50 -3.55 8.94
N HIS A 69 1.74 -3.90 7.69
CA HIS A 69 1.07 -3.36 6.52
C HIS A 69 0.97 -4.46 5.44
N PRO A 70 -0.01 -5.38 5.55
CA PRO A 70 -0.15 -6.54 4.65
C PRO A 70 -0.22 -6.20 3.15
N GLU A 71 -0.71 -5.01 2.82
CA GLU A 71 -0.81 -4.47 1.48
C GLU A 71 0.58 -4.29 0.81
N ILE A 72 1.66 -4.21 1.59
CA ILE A 72 3.04 -4.24 1.09
C ILE A 72 3.35 -5.53 0.32
N ASP A 73 2.61 -6.62 0.56
CA ASP A 73 2.80 -7.92 -0.09
C ASP A 73 1.62 -8.39 -0.95
N ARG A 74 0.49 -7.68 -1.00
CA ARG A 74 -0.62 -8.00 -1.94
C ARG A 74 -0.29 -7.78 -3.42
N ASP A 75 -0.37 -8.82 -4.23
CA ASP A 75 -0.15 -8.70 -5.68
C ASP A 75 -1.35 -8.11 -6.44
N SER A 76 -2.55 -8.23 -5.88
CA SER A 76 -3.79 -7.68 -6.43
C SER A 76 -4.67 -7.11 -5.32
N LEU A 77 -5.47 -6.09 -5.67
CA LEU A 77 -6.56 -5.56 -4.83
C LEU A 77 -7.94 -6.01 -5.30
N LEU A 78 -8.02 -6.73 -6.41
CA LEU A 78 -9.29 -7.28 -6.92
C LEU A 78 -9.69 -8.55 -6.16
N PRO A 79 -11.00 -8.80 -6.01
CA PRO A 79 -11.51 -10.09 -5.53
C PRO A 79 -11.22 -11.21 -6.54
N ASP A 80 -11.32 -12.45 -6.06
CA ASP A 80 -11.25 -13.66 -6.89
C ASP A 80 -12.60 -14.41 -6.81
N PRO A 81 -13.36 -14.53 -7.93
CA PRO A 81 -13.03 -14.05 -9.27
C PRO A 81 -13.17 -12.54 -9.41
N ALA A 82 -12.32 -11.95 -10.27
CA ALA A 82 -12.37 -10.53 -10.56
C ALA A 82 -13.47 -10.20 -11.60
N PRO A 83 -14.15 -9.04 -11.52
CA PRO A 83 -15.11 -8.61 -12.54
C PRO A 83 -14.47 -8.47 -13.93
N THR A 84 -15.28 -8.56 -14.99
CA THR A 84 -14.82 -8.42 -16.37
C THR A 84 -14.76 -6.96 -16.84
N ASP A 85 -15.69 -6.12 -16.37
CA ASP A 85 -15.80 -4.72 -16.76
C ASP A 85 -14.63 -3.88 -16.21
N PRO A 86 -13.85 -3.16 -17.06
CA PRO A 86 -12.74 -2.32 -16.63
C PRO A 86 -13.13 -1.21 -15.65
N HIS A 87 -14.32 -0.60 -15.80
CA HIS A 87 -14.78 0.45 -14.88
C HIS A 87 -14.98 -0.11 -13.46
N SER A 88 -15.71 -1.23 -13.35
CA SER A 88 -15.93 -1.93 -12.08
C SER A 88 -14.63 -2.37 -11.42
N ARG A 89 -13.67 -2.87 -12.20
CA ARG A 89 -12.33 -3.25 -11.69
C ARG A 89 -11.56 -2.04 -11.17
N LEU A 90 -11.58 -0.93 -11.90
CA LEU A 90 -10.92 0.31 -11.49
C LEU A 90 -11.53 0.85 -10.19
N ASP A 91 -12.85 0.88 -10.07
CA ASP A 91 -13.54 1.37 -8.87
C ASP A 91 -13.19 0.54 -7.63
N LEU A 92 -13.09 -0.78 -7.75
CA LEU A 92 -12.66 -1.65 -6.65
C LEU A 92 -11.22 -1.36 -6.22
N VAL A 93 -10.30 -1.25 -7.19
CA VAL A 93 -8.89 -0.95 -6.89
C VAL A 93 -8.73 0.45 -6.32
N MET A 94 -9.46 1.44 -6.82
CA MET A 94 -9.42 2.81 -6.33
C MET A 94 -10.00 2.93 -4.92
N SER A 95 -11.10 2.24 -4.64
CA SER A 95 -11.69 2.19 -3.30
C SER A 95 -10.68 1.65 -2.28
N GLU A 96 -9.97 0.57 -2.61
CA GLU A 96 -8.93 0.02 -1.73
C GLU A 96 -7.70 0.94 -1.64
N CYS A 97 -7.25 1.54 -2.74
CA CYS A 97 -6.14 2.51 -2.71
C CYS A 97 -6.46 3.70 -1.80
N VAL A 98 -7.67 4.23 -1.89
CA VAL A 98 -8.11 5.36 -1.08
C VAL A 98 -8.31 4.95 0.39
N ARG A 99 -8.84 3.76 0.65
CA ARG A 99 -8.87 3.20 2.02
C ARG A 99 -7.46 3.12 2.62
N ILE A 100 -6.48 2.62 1.88
CA ILE A 100 -5.08 2.57 2.32
C ILE A 100 -4.54 3.98 2.60
N ILE A 101 -4.87 4.97 1.76
CA ILE A 101 -4.48 6.36 1.99
C ILE A 101 -5.07 6.89 3.30
N LEU A 102 -6.37 6.66 3.54
CA LEU A 102 -7.05 7.12 4.74
C LEU A 102 -6.53 6.44 6.00
N ASP A 103 -6.33 5.12 5.95
CA ASP A 103 -5.87 4.33 7.08
C ASP A 103 -4.42 4.68 7.45
N TRP A 104 -3.57 4.98 6.46
CA TRP A 104 -2.12 5.18 6.64
C TRP A 104 -1.66 6.59 6.29
N GLU A 105 -2.56 7.57 6.37
CA GLU A 105 -2.23 8.94 6.01
C GLU A 105 -0.98 9.44 6.75
N PRO A 106 -0.84 9.28 8.09
CA PRO A 106 0.36 9.74 8.79
C PRO A 106 1.65 9.12 8.25
N GLU A 107 1.68 7.80 8.05
CA GLU A 107 2.84 7.06 7.56
C GLU A 107 3.17 7.40 6.10
N LEU A 108 2.16 7.62 5.26
CA LEU A 108 2.35 8.01 3.86
C LEU A 108 2.87 9.45 3.75
N ARG A 109 2.38 10.36 4.60
CA ARG A 109 2.89 11.74 4.71
C ARG A 109 4.32 11.78 5.21
N ALA A 110 4.62 11.00 6.24
CA ALA A 110 5.95 10.80 6.78
C ALA A 110 6.94 10.27 5.72
N SER A 111 6.53 9.23 5.01
CA SER A 111 7.27 8.64 3.89
C SER A 111 7.50 9.64 2.74
N LEU A 112 6.48 10.46 2.41
CA LEU A 112 6.61 11.52 1.42
C LEU A 112 7.63 12.57 1.87
N ARG A 113 7.55 13.04 3.11
CA ARG A 113 8.48 14.04 3.67
C ARG A 113 9.94 13.58 3.53
N LEU A 114 10.25 12.34 3.93
CA LEU A 114 11.59 11.78 3.77
C LEU A 114 12.05 11.73 2.30
N SER A 115 11.14 11.45 1.37
CA SER A 115 11.48 11.38 -0.05
C SER A 115 11.79 12.75 -0.69
N LEU A 116 11.43 13.84 -0.01
CA LEU A 116 11.73 15.21 -0.45
C LEU A 116 13.09 15.71 0.06
N ASP A 117 13.71 15.02 1.03
CA ASP A 117 15.01 15.42 1.56
C ASP A 117 16.14 15.20 0.53
N PRO A 118 17.06 16.16 0.36
CA PRO A 118 18.21 16.00 -0.53
C PRO A 118 19.09 14.82 -0.09
N GLY A 119 19.29 13.84 -0.97
CA GLY A 119 20.06 12.63 -0.65
C GLY A 119 19.23 11.51 -0.01
N ALA A 120 17.89 11.61 -0.06
CA ALA A 120 17.02 10.48 0.23
C ALA A 120 17.51 9.23 -0.52
N GLY A 121 17.77 8.16 0.22
CA GLY A 121 18.22 6.89 -0.32
C GLY A 121 17.11 6.17 -1.09
N ASN A 122 17.11 4.84 -1.06
CA ASN A 122 16.08 4.06 -1.75
C ASN A 122 14.67 4.41 -1.25
N PRO A 123 13.65 4.43 -2.13
CA PRO A 123 12.28 4.71 -1.74
C PRO A 123 11.80 3.76 -0.63
N SER A 124 11.09 4.34 0.34
CA SER A 124 10.37 3.57 1.37
C SER A 124 9.55 2.45 0.72
N PRO A 125 9.38 1.29 1.38
CA PRO A 125 8.48 0.24 0.91
C PRO A 125 7.06 0.73 0.59
N LEU A 126 6.60 1.80 1.24
CA LEU A 126 5.32 2.47 1.00
C LEU A 126 5.29 3.32 -0.29
N ARG A 127 6.46 3.64 -0.89
CA ARG A 127 6.63 4.49 -2.08
C ARG A 127 7.32 3.79 -3.25
N ARG A 128 7.25 2.44 -3.33
CA ARG A 128 7.86 1.63 -4.40
C ARG A 128 6.96 1.39 -5.63
N GLY A 129 6.01 2.29 -5.92
CA GLY A 129 5.20 2.21 -7.15
C GLY A 129 4.23 1.03 -7.25
N ARG A 130 4.00 0.28 -6.16
CA ARG A 130 3.13 -0.92 -6.14
C ARG A 130 1.72 -0.68 -6.68
N ALA A 131 1.15 0.50 -6.40
CA ALA A 131 -0.17 0.87 -6.89
C ALA A 131 -0.26 0.92 -8.44
N ILE A 132 0.85 1.12 -9.15
CA ILE A 132 0.87 1.06 -10.62
C ILE A 132 0.52 -0.36 -11.07
N GLY A 133 1.15 -1.39 -10.48
CA GLY A 133 0.87 -2.78 -10.81
C GLY A 133 -0.59 -3.19 -10.49
N TRP A 134 -1.16 -2.68 -9.41
CA TRP A 134 -2.58 -2.92 -9.10
C TRP A 134 -3.51 -2.29 -10.14
N LEU A 135 -3.20 -1.08 -10.60
CA LEU A 135 -3.96 -0.40 -11.65
C LEU A 135 -3.79 -1.09 -13.01
N GLU A 136 -2.58 -1.52 -13.37
CA GLU A 136 -2.35 -2.32 -14.58
C GLU A 136 -3.15 -3.63 -14.57
N HIS A 137 -3.24 -4.29 -13.41
CA HIS A 137 -4.06 -5.48 -13.26
C HIS A 137 -5.56 -5.14 -13.37
N ALA A 138 -6.03 -4.04 -12.81
CA ALA A 138 -7.40 -3.58 -12.99
C ALA A 138 -7.75 -3.33 -14.47
N LEU A 139 -6.82 -2.71 -15.20
CA LEU A 139 -6.99 -2.32 -16.59
C LEU A 139 -6.66 -3.44 -17.59
N SER A 140 -6.24 -4.63 -17.13
CA SER A 140 -5.84 -5.73 -18.00
C SER A 140 -6.85 -6.15 -19.08
N PRO A 141 -8.19 -6.08 -18.88
CA PRO A 141 -9.15 -6.41 -19.95
C PRO A 141 -9.14 -5.44 -21.14
N LEU A 142 -8.50 -4.26 -21.00
CA LEU A 142 -8.30 -3.34 -22.12
C LEU A 142 -7.34 -3.90 -23.17
N ARG A 143 -6.49 -4.87 -22.82
CA ARG A 143 -5.60 -5.53 -23.80
C ARG A 143 -6.37 -6.17 -24.95
N ASP A 144 -7.56 -6.69 -24.65
CA ASP A 144 -8.40 -7.39 -25.62
C ASP A 144 -9.42 -6.44 -26.25
N SER A 145 -10.00 -5.53 -25.47
CA SER A 145 -11.07 -4.63 -25.94
C SER A 145 -10.58 -3.36 -26.63
N HIS A 146 -9.43 -2.82 -26.23
CA HIS A 146 -8.86 -1.54 -26.69
C HIS A 146 -7.32 -1.68 -26.82
N PRO A 147 -6.82 -2.50 -27.77
CA PRO A 147 -5.40 -2.90 -27.83
C PRO A 147 -4.44 -1.74 -28.13
N HIS A 148 -4.93 -0.59 -28.58
CA HIS A 148 -4.12 0.61 -28.83
C HIS A 148 -3.86 1.43 -27.57
N ILE A 149 -4.61 1.20 -26.49
CA ILE A 149 -4.40 1.86 -25.20
C ILE A 149 -3.16 1.28 -24.51
N ASP A 150 -2.17 2.15 -24.25
CA ASP A 150 -1.03 1.82 -23.38
C ASP A 150 -1.49 1.78 -21.91
N ILE A 151 -1.73 0.56 -21.41
CA ILE A 151 -2.17 0.30 -20.04
C ILE A 151 -1.18 0.83 -19.00
N HIS A 152 0.13 0.70 -19.24
CA HIS A 152 1.13 1.18 -18.28
C HIS A 152 1.03 2.70 -18.17
N ARG A 153 0.99 3.39 -19.31
CA ARG A 153 0.86 4.84 -19.35
C ARG A 153 -0.44 5.32 -18.70
N LEU A 154 -1.57 4.64 -18.94
CA LEU A 154 -2.84 4.95 -18.31
C LEU A 154 -2.78 4.74 -16.78
N ALA A 155 -2.22 3.62 -16.33
CA ALA A 155 -2.03 3.33 -14.90
C ALA A 155 -1.15 4.37 -14.20
N VAL A 156 -0.03 4.78 -14.83
CA VAL A 156 0.85 5.84 -14.32
C VAL A 156 0.11 7.18 -14.26
N THR A 157 -0.67 7.50 -15.30
CA THR A 157 -1.46 8.75 -15.36
C THR A 157 -2.49 8.80 -14.22
N ILE A 158 -3.30 7.75 -14.08
CA ILE A 158 -4.25 7.61 -12.97
C ILE A 158 -3.51 7.70 -11.63
N ARG A 159 -2.42 6.96 -11.45
CA ARG A 159 -1.68 6.95 -10.18
C ARG A 159 -1.12 8.31 -9.81
N SER A 160 -0.60 9.05 -10.78
CA SER A 160 -0.03 10.39 -10.56
C SER A 160 -1.08 11.40 -10.05
N ALA A 161 -2.32 11.27 -10.52
CA ALA A 161 -3.43 12.15 -10.15
C ALA A 161 -4.16 11.69 -8.88
N THR A 162 -3.96 10.45 -8.44
CA THR A 162 -4.68 9.82 -7.31
C THR A 162 -3.75 9.39 -6.17
N GLY A 163 -2.60 10.05 -6.11
CA GLY A 163 -1.54 9.87 -5.12
C GLY A 163 -1.89 10.32 -3.70
N ILE A 164 -0.98 10.01 -2.77
CA ILE A 164 -1.00 10.67 -1.45
C ILE A 164 -0.76 12.17 -1.63
N GLU A 165 0.03 12.56 -2.62
CA GLU A 165 0.31 13.94 -2.99
C GLU A 165 -0.98 14.70 -3.34
N SER A 166 -1.81 14.13 -4.21
CA SER A 166 -3.12 14.69 -4.56
C SER A 166 -4.07 14.75 -3.37
N PHE A 167 -4.11 13.68 -2.57
CA PHE A 167 -4.92 13.63 -1.35
C PHE A 167 -4.56 14.75 -0.37
N ILE A 168 -3.26 14.92 -0.09
CA ILE A 168 -2.74 15.99 0.78
C ILE A 168 -3.16 17.36 0.26
N TRP A 169 -3.02 17.61 -1.04
CA TRP A 169 -3.41 18.90 -1.62
C TRP A 169 -4.92 19.15 -1.46
N LEU A 170 -5.76 18.15 -1.72
CA LEU A 170 -7.21 18.27 -1.58
C LEU A 170 -7.65 18.58 -0.14
N VAL A 171 -7.01 17.96 0.85
CA VAL A 171 -7.34 18.18 2.26
C VAL A 171 -6.74 19.48 2.77
N ASP A 172 -5.43 19.68 2.59
CA ASP A 172 -4.69 20.77 3.24
C ASP A 172 -4.85 22.11 2.53
N ILE A 173 -4.99 22.12 1.20
CA ILE A 173 -5.03 23.33 0.38
C ILE A 173 -6.45 23.62 -0.11
N ALA A 174 -7.14 22.63 -0.67
CA ALA A 174 -8.51 22.81 -1.12
C ALA A 174 -9.54 22.77 0.03
N GLY A 175 -9.12 22.34 1.23
CA GLY A 175 -9.96 22.36 2.43
C GLY A 175 -11.05 21.28 2.46
N LEU A 176 -10.96 20.26 1.61
CA LEU A 176 -11.95 19.19 1.56
C LEU A 176 -11.86 18.30 2.81
N HIS A 177 -13.01 17.78 3.23
CA HIS A 177 -13.03 16.71 4.21
C HIS A 177 -12.49 15.41 3.60
N ARG A 178 -11.87 14.55 4.42
CA ARG A 178 -11.22 13.31 3.95
C ARG A 178 -12.12 12.40 3.09
N PRO A 179 -13.41 12.19 3.42
CA PRO A 179 -14.31 11.41 2.56
C PRO A 179 -14.55 12.05 1.19
N GLU A 180 -14.65 13.39 1.14
CA GLU A 180 -14.85 14.13 -0.11
C GLU A 180 -13.59 14.14 -0.98
N ALA A 181 -12.41 14.26 -0.36
CA ALA A 181 -11.13 14.10 -1.06
C ALA A 181 -11.01 12.68 -1.65
N ALA A 182 -11.38 11.66 -0.87
CA ALA A 182 -11.45 10.27 -1.31
C ALA A 182 -12.37 10.07 -2.55
N GLU A 183 -13.58 10.59 -2.49
CA GLU A 183 -14.52 10.57 -3.62
C GLU A 183 -13.97 11.29 -4.86
N THR A 184 -13.30 12.43 -4.66
CA THR A 184 -12.66 13.21 -5.73
C THR A 184 -11.56 12.40 -6.43
N LEU A 185 -10.74 11.65 -5.68
CA LEU A 185 -9.71 10.79 -6.28
C LEU A 185 -10.33 9.66 -7.11
N CYS A 186 -11.37 8.98 -6.60
CA CYS A 186 -12.09 7.95 -7.35
C CYS A 186 -12.76 8.53 -8.62
N GLY A 187 -13.36 9.72 -8.53
CA GLY A 187 -13.93 10.43 -9.68
C GLY A 187 -12.88 10.78 -10.73
N THR A 188 -11.71 11.23 -10.30
CA THR A 188 -10.57 11.55 -11.18
C THR A 188 -10.09 10.31 -11.94
N ALA A 189 -9.94 9.18 -11.26
CA ALA A 189 -9.56 7.92 -11.91
C ALA A 189 -10.58 7.48 -12.97
N ARG A 190 -11.88 7.54 -12.64
CA ARG A 190 -12.96 7.21 -13.58
C ARG A 190 -12.94 8.12 -14.82
N ALA A 191 -12.77 9.42 -14.62
CA ALA A 191 -12.72 10.38 -15.72
C ALA A 191 -11.54 10.11 -16.67
N LEU A 192 -10.36 9.79 -16.12
CA LEU A 192 -9.17 9.46 -16.92
C LEU A 192 -9.36 8.17 -17.73
N LEU A 193 -10.00 7.13 -17.15
CA LEU A 193 -10.35 5.93 -17.90
C LEU A 193 -11.36 6.24 -19.01
N SER A 194 -12.44 6.95 -18.70
CA SER A 194 -13.46 7.32 -19.69
C SER A 194 -12.87 8.13 -20.85
N GLN A 195 -11.97 9.07 -20.57
CA GLN A 195 -11.28 9.84 -21.61
C GLN A 195 -10.44 8.91 -22.50
N ALA A 196 -9.64 8.01 -21.90
CA ALA A 196 -8.81 7.08 -22.66
C ALA A 196 -9.62 6.18 -23.60
N LEU A 197 -10.81 5.74 -23.17
CA LEU A 197 -11.72 4.95 -24.00
C LEU A 197 -12.39 5.76 -25.12
N THR A 198 -12.63 7.06 -24.88
CA THR A 198 -13.23 7.96 -25.88
C THR A 198 -12.22 8.35 -26.95
N ASP A 199 -10.97 8.62 -26.59
CA ASP A 199 -9.90 8.98 -27.51
C ASP A 199 -9.46 7.81 -28.42
N ASP A 200 -9.81 6.57 -28.05
CA ASP A 200 -9.54 5.35 -28.83
C ASP A 200 -10.64 5.04 -29.87
N SER A 201 -11.83 5.65 -29.72
CA SER A 201 -13.03 5.39 -30.54
C SER A 201 -13.05 6.10 -31.89
#